data_AF-W1XPQ7-F1
#
_entry.id   AF-W1XPQ7-F1
#
_cell.length_a   1.000
_cell.length_b   1.000
_cell.length_c   1.000
_cell.angle_alpha   90.00
_cell.angle_beta   90.00
_cell.angle_gamma   90.00
#
_symmetry.space_group_name_H-M   'P 1'
#
loop_
_entity.id
_entity.type
_entity.pdbx_description
1 polymer ?
#
loop_
_entity_poly.entity_id
_entity_poly.type
_entity_poly.pdbx_seq_one_letter_code
_entity_poly.pdbx_strand_id
1 'polypeptide(L)' 'LTGLGLAFRVQDASLPGRPDFVVDEYRCVIFTHGCFWHHHHCYLFKVPATRTEFWLEKIGKNVERDRRDISRLQ' A
#
# COMPACT_ATOMS: atom_id res chain seq x y z
N LEU A 1 2.39 17.16 -0.98
CA LEU A 1 1.63 17.34 -2.24
C LEU A 1 1.07 18.76 -2.33
N THR A 2 0.27 19.23 -1.36
CA THR A 2 -0.24 20.62 -1.34
C THR A 2 0.86 21.68 -1.42
N GLY A 3 1.94 21.57 -0.63
CA GLY A 3 3.07 22.51 -0.67
C GLY A 3 3.88 22.47 -1.98
N LEU A 4 3.67 21.45 -2.81
CA LEU A 4 4.24 21.36 -4.16
C LEU A 4 3.28 21.92 -5.23
N GLY A 5 2.09 22.40 -4.84
CA GLY A 5 1.07 22.91 -5.77
C GLY A 5 0.32 21.83 -6.55
N LEU A 6 0.49 20.55 -6.21
CA LEU A 6 -0.17 19.44 -6.93
C LEU A 6 -1.62 19.29 -6.48
N ALA A 7 -2.54 19.18 -7.45
CA ALA A 7 -3.91 18.74 -7.19
C ALA A 7 -3.94 17.21 -7.04
N PHE A 8 -4.60 16.71 -5.99
CA PHE A 8 -4.71 15.29 -5.74
C PHE A 8 -6.04 14.93 -5.10
N ARG A 9 -6.51 13.71 -5.37
CA ARG A 9 -7.62 13.06 -4.65
C ARG A 9 -7.06 12.10 -3.62
N VAL A 10 -7.87 11.74 -2.63
CA VAL A 10 -7.46 10.86 -1.53
C VAL A 10 -8.35 9.63 -1.42
N GLN A 11 -7.74 8.50 -1.06
CA GLN A 11 -8.43 7.25 -0.71
C GLN A 11 -9.51 6.79 -1.71
N ASP A 12 -9.20 6.83 -3.00
CA ASP A 12 -10.16 6.55 -4.08
C ASP A 12 -10.51 5.06 -4.17
N ALA A 13 -11.72 4.71 -3.74
CA ALA A 13 -12.22 3.33 -3.74
C ALA A 13 -12.58 2.78 -5.13
N SER A 14 -12.59 3.63 -6.17
CA SER A 14 -12.84 3.20 -7.55
C SER A 14 -11.61 2.56 -8.21
N LEU A 15 -10.42 2.80 -7.65
CA LEU A 15 -9.16 2.27 -8.17
C LEU A 15 -8.69 1.02 -7.38
N PRO A 16 -8.00 0.06 -8.03
CA PRO A 16 -7.38 -1.08 -7.36
C PRO A 16 -6.51 -0.65 -6.18
N GLY A 17 -6.63 -1.35 -5.06
CA GLY A 17 -5.86 -1.08 -3.84
C GLY A 17 -6.29 0.14 -3.04
N ARG A 18 -7.25 0.95 -3.52
CA ARG A 18 -7.68 2.23 -2.92
C ARG A 18 -6.47 3.13 -2.58
N PRO A 19 -5.79 3.70 -3.60
CA PRO A 19 -4.58 4.49 -3.38
C PRO A 19 -4.80 5.64 -2.39
N ASP A 20 -3.79 5.92 -1.57
CA ASP A 20 -3.86 6.99 -0.57
C ASP A 20 -3.94 8.36 -1.24
N PHE A 21 -3.19 8.53 -2.33
CA PHE A 21 -3.22 9.71 -3.18
C PHE A 21 -3.34 9.34 -4.65
N VAL A 22 -4.15 10.10 -5.38
CA VAL A 22 -4.27 10.01 -6.84
C VAL A 22 -3.98 11.39 -7.42
N VAL A 23 -3.06 11.45 -8.37
CA VAL A 23 -2.66 12.69 -9.05
C VAL A 23 -3.05 12.56 -10.52
N ASP A 24 -4.26 13.01 -10.85
CA ASP A 24 -4.86 12.80 -12.17
C ASP A 24 -4.03 13.48 -13.28
N GLU A 25 -3.48 14.66 -13.02
CA GLU A 25 -2.64 15.44 -13.96
C GLU A 25 -1.44 14.64 -14.49
N TYR A 26 -0.83 13.81 -13.64
CA TYR A 26 0.35 13.00 -13.98
C TYR A 26 0.02 11.53 -14.22
N ARG A 27 -1.27 11.16 -14.21
CA ARG A 27 -1.75 9.77 -14.28
C ARG A 27 -0.97 8.84 -13.35
N CYS A 28 -0.75 9.25 -12.10
CA CYS A 28 -0.04 8.44 -11.13
C CYS A 28 -0.80 8.35 -9.80
N VAL A 29 -0.48 7.30 -9.05
CA VAL A 29 -1.04 7.04 -7.72
C VAL A 29 0.08 6.77 -6.74
N ILE A 30 -0.17 7.06 -5.46
CA ILE A 30 0.81 6.90 -4.38
C ILE A 30 0.16 6.10 -3.25
N PHE A 31 0.91 5.12 -2.76
CA PHE A 31 0.58 4.33 -1.57
C PHE A 31 1.56 4.64 -0.44
N THR A 32 1.04 4.69 0.78
CA THR A 32 1.78 4.96 2.03
C THR A 32 1.77 3.72 2.91
N HIS A 33 2.41 2.65 2.42
CA HIS A 33 2.40 1.36 3.08
C HIS A 33 3.11 1.37 4.43
N GLY A 34 2.40 0.92 5.47
CA GLY A 34 3.00 0.59 6.75
C GLY A 34 3.94 -0.61 6.64
N CYS A 35 5.19 -0.46 7.09
CA CYS A 35 6.24 -1.48 6.93
C CYS A 35 5.85 -2.86 7.47
N PHE A 36 5.12 -2.91 8.58
CA PHE A 36 4.64 -4.16 9.18
C PHE A 36 3.60 -4.87 8.29
N TRP A 37 2.57 -4.15 7.85
CA TRP A 37 1.41 -4.72 7.14
C TRP A 37 1.72 -5.23 5.74
N HIS A 38 2.74 -4.62 5.12
CA HIS A 38 3.15 -4.87 3.74
C HIS A 38 4.53 -5.54 3.64
N HIS A 39 4.99 -6.17 4.73
CA HIS A 39 6.23 -6.97 4.76
C HIS A 39 7.46 -6.25 4.19
N HIS A 40 7.69 -4.99 4.60
CA HIS A 40 8.86 -4.27 4.14
C HIS A 40 10.12 -4.83 4.81
N HIS A 41 11.16 -5.09 4.02
CA HIS A 41 12.44 -5.63 4.50
C HIS A 41 13.31 -4.54 5.16
N CYS A 42 12.76 -3.88 6.19
CA CYS A 42 13.45 -2.86 6.97
C CYS A 42 13.32 -3.14 8.48
N TYR A 43 14.01 -2.35 9.30
CA TYR A 43 14.08 -2.55 10.76
C TYR A 43 12.73 -2.46 11.52
N LEU A 44 11.69 -1.90 10.88
CA LEU A 44 10.36 -1.78 11.46
C LEU A 44 9.53 -3.06 11.35
N PHE A 45 9.91 -3.98 10.45
CA PHE A 45 9.25 -5.28 10.35
C PHE A 45 9.79 -6.22 11.41
N LYS A 46 8.94 -6.62 12.36
CA LYS A 46 9.24 -7.61 13.38
C LYS A 46 8.17 -8.67 13.36
N VAL A 47 8.58 -9.92 13.23
CA VAL A 47 7.65 -11.05 13.29
C VAL A 47 7.06 -11.12 14.72
N PRO A 48 5.72 -11.09 14.87
CA PRO A 48 5.11 -11.20 16.19
C PRO A 48 5.40 -12.57 16.80
N ALA A 49 5.80 -12.61 18.08
CA ALA A 49 6.07 -13.85 18.80
C ALA A 49 4.81 -14.65 19.15
N THR A 50 3.64 -14.01 19.12
CA THR A 50 2.35 -14.63 19.42
C THR A 50 1.57 -14.82 18.13
N ARG A 51 1.10 -16.06 17.89
CA ARG A 51 0.37 -16.45 16.68
C ARG A 51 1.17 -16.17 15.39
N THR A 52 2.44 -16.54 15.40
CA THR A 52 3.40 -16.26 14.33
C THR A 52 2.89 -16.68 12.96
N GLU A 53 2.39 -17.91 12.84
CA GLU A 53 1.91 -18.51 11.59
C GLU A 53 0.73 -17.72 11.02
N PHE A 54 -0.22 -17.34 11.89
CA PHE A 54 -1.35 -16.52 11.51
C PHE A 54 -0.93 -15.16 10.96
N TRP A 55 0.05 -14.49 11.60
CA TRP A 55 0.52 -13.19 11.15
C TRP A 55 1.30 -13.28 9.84
N LEU A 56 2.19 -14.26 9.71
CA LEU A 56 2.94 -14.46 8.47
C LEU A 56 2.01 -14.77 7.30
N GLU A 57 1.00 -15.63 7.49
CA GLU A 57 0.00 -15.93 6.46
C GLU A 57 -0.82 -14.69 6.10
N LYS A 58 -1.31 -13.94 7.09
CA LYS A 58 -2.10 -12.72 6.88
C LYS A 58 -1.32 -11.66 6.13
N ILE A 59 -0.07 -11.43 6.53
CA ILE A 59 0.82 -10.44 5.90
C ILE A 59 1.20 -10.90 4.49
N GLY A 60 1.48 -12.19 4.28
CA GLY A 60 1.70 -12.75 2.95
C GLY A 60 0.54 -12.48 1.99
N LYS A 61 -0.71 -12.70 2.44
CA LYS A 61 -1.92 -12.36 1.67
C LYS A 61 -2.06 -10.86 1.37
N ASN A 62 -1.54 -9.98 2.24
CA ASN A 62 -1.51 -8.55 1.95
C ASN A 62 -0.53 -8.25 0.80
N VAL A 63 0.69 -8.79 0.88
CA VAL A 63 1.71 -8.59 -0.18
C VAL A 63 1.22 -9.12 -1.53
N GLU A 64 0.55 -10.27 -1.56
CA GLU A 64 -0.08 -10.81 -2.78
C GLU A 64 -1.15 -9.87 -3.33
N ARG A 65 -1.98 -9.31 -2.45
CA ARG A 65 -3.01 -8.32 -2.81
C ARG A 65 -2.37 -7.06 -3.41
N ASP A 66 -1.30 -6.56 -2.80
CA ASP A 66 -0.59 -5.37 -3.26
C ASP A 66 -0.03 -5.58 -4.67
N ARG A 67 0.63 -6.72 -4.93
CA ARG A 67 1.14 -7.06 -6.28
C ARG A 67 0.04 -7.10 -7.32
N ARG A 68 -1.09 -7.73 -6.99
CA ARG A 68 -2.26 -7.81 -7.89
C ARG A 68 -2.83 -6.43 -8.18
N ASP A 69 -2.96 -5.58 -7.16
CA ASP A 69 -3.56 -4.26 -7.30
C ASP A 69 -2.63 -3.32 -8.10
N ILE A 70 -1.31 -3.36 -7.87
CA ILE A 70 -0.31 -2.67 -8.70
C ILE A 70 -0.41 -3.10 -10.16
N SER A 71 -0.52 -4.40 -10.44
CA SER A 71 -0.64 -4.90 -11.81
C SER A 71 -1.92 -4.45 -12.53
N ARG A 72 -2.96 -4.03 -11.81
CA ARG A 72 -4.25 -3.57 -12.36
C ARG A 72 -4.30 -2.06 -12.58
N LEU A 73 -3.34 -1.31 -12.03
CA LEU A 73 -3.18 0.12 -12.27
C LEU A 73 -2.39 0.30 -13.57
N GLN A 74 -3.04 0.78 -14.63
CA GLN A 74 -2.49 0.96 -15.98
C GLN A 74 -2.37 2.44 -16.36
#